data_AF-A0A7C1MDS2-F1
#
_entry.id   AF-A0A7C1MDS2-F1
#
_cell.length_a   1.000
_cell.length_b   1.000
_cell.length_c   1.000
_cell.angle_alpha   90.00
_cell.angle_beta   90.00
_cell.angle_gamma   90.00
#
_symmetry.space_group_name_H-M   'P 1'
#
loop_
_entity.id
_entity.type
_entity.pdbx_description
1 polymer ?
#
loop_
_entity_poly.entity_id
_entity_poly.type
_entity_poly.pdbx_seq_one_letter_code
_entity_poly.pdbx_strand_id
1 'polypeptide(L)'
;MEKIQAHIIGEIISSNASEAHALYKKSCFGEPKAGKIQYSLSEALFLVEKEKMDLLSRNKQIPKRELIKKLQRIDKKIQIKYPVFEDLRERGYIVKTALKFGADFRVYDKGARPGKQHAKWI
;
A
#
# COMPACT_ATOMS: atom_id res chain seq x y z
N MET A 1 -13.07 5.02 -13.55
CA MET A 1 -12.43 3.85 -12.91
C MET A 1 -13.11 3.64 -11.58
N GLU A 2 -13.57 2.43 -11.30
CA GLU A 2 -14.21 2.10 -10.04
C GLU A 2 -13.17 2.11 -8.91
N LYS A 3 -13.53 2.65 -7.74
CA LYS A 3 -12.63 2.71 -6.59
C LYS A 3 -12.54 1.34 -5.94
N ILE A 4 -11.32 0.91 -5.61
CA ILE A 4 -11.11 -0.36 -4.91
C ILE A 4 -11.64 -0.22 -3.49
N GLN A 5 -12.61 -1.05 -3.10
CA GLN A 5 -13.05 -1.12 -1.71
C GLN A 5 -12.10 -1.99 -0.90
N ALA A 6 -11.49 -1.43 0.14
CA ALA A 6 -10.59 -2.14 1.03
C ALA A 6 -11.04 -2.00 2.49
N HIS A 7 -10.86 -3.05 3.28
CA HIS A 7 -11.23 -3.09 4.69
C HIS A 7 -9.99 -3.03 5.57
N ILE A 8 -10.06 -2.22 6.64
CA ILE A 8 -9.05 -2.19 7.71
C ILE A 8 -9.58 -2.88 8.97
N ILE A 9 -8.86 -3.92 9.41
CA ILE A 9 -9.12 -4.68 10.63
C ILE A 9 -7.82 -4.74 11.44
N GLY A 10 -7.79 -4.05 12.58
CA GLY A 10 -6.55 -3.82 13.33
C GLY A 10 -5.54 -3.05 12.45
N GLU A 11 -4.42 -3.70 12.16
CA GLU A 11 -3.32 -3.17 11.33
C GLU A 11 -3.35 -3.70 9.89
N ILE A 12 -4.26 -4.64 9.60
CA ILE A 12 -4.34 -5.31 8.31
C ILE A 12 -5.32 -4.55 7.42
N ILE A 13 -4.84 -4.14 6.24
CA ILE A 13 -5.65 -3.55 5.18
C ILE A 13 -5.73 -4.56 4.05
N SER A 14 -6.94 -4.93 3.63
CA SER A 14 -7.11 -5.90 2.55
C SER A 14 -8.34 -5.68 1.69
N SER A 15 -8.27 -6.11 0.44
CA SER A 15 -9.39 -6.12 -0.51
C SER A 15 -9.48 -7.46 -1.23
N ASN A 16 -10.70 -7.93 -1.47
CA ASN A 16 -11.01 -9.08 -2.31
C ASN A 16 -11.57 -8.66 -3.69
N ALA A 17 -11.57 -7.36 -4.00
CA ALA A 17 -12.10 -6.83 -5.25
C ALA A 17 -11.26 -7.29 -6.45
N SER A 18 -11.90 -7.50 -7.60
CA SER A 18 -11.20 -7.95 -8.82
C SER A 18 -10.15 -6.93 -9.29
N GLU A 19 -10.46 -5.66 -9.07
CA GLU A 19 -9.67 -4.46 -9.34
C GLU A 19 -8.39 -4.45 -8.49
N ALA A 20 -8.46 -4.95 -7.26
CA ALA A 20 -7.29 -5.09 -6.39
C ALA A 20 -6.28 -6.09 -6.99
N HIS A 21 -6.77 -7.22 -7.50
CA HIS A 21 -5.93 -8.21 -8.17
C HIS A 21 -5.37 -7.67 -9.49
N ALA A 22 -6.17 -6.93 -10.26
CA ALA A 22 -5.71 -6.27 -11.49
C ALA A 22 -4.61 -5.23 -11.20
N LEU A 23 -4.79 -4.42 -10.15
CA LEU A 23 -3.81 -3.43 -9.71
C LEU A 23 -2.49 -4.08 -9.27
N TYR A 24 -2.56 -5.18 -8.53
CA TYR A 24 -1.38 -5.97 -8.17
C TYR A 24 -0.63 -6.47 -9.42
N LYS A 25 -1.35 -7.05 -10.39
CA LYS A 25 -0.75 -7.55 -11.64
C LYS A 25 -0.09 -6.45 -12.49
N LYS A 26 -0.63 -5.23 -12.45
CA LYS A 26 -0.17 -4.08 -13.24
C LYS A 26 0.99 -3.33 -12.59
N SER A 27 0.89 -3.03 -11.30
CA SER A 27 1.77 -2.06 -10.62
C SER A 27 2.32 -2.55 -9.29
N CYS A 28 2.14 -3.84 -8.98
CA CYS A 28 2.63 -4.47 -7.76
C CYS A 28 2.21 -3.70 -6.49
N PHE A 29 0.97 -3.21 -6.41
CA PHE A 29 0.41 -2.71 -5.15
C PHE A 29 -0.17 -3.86 -4.33
N GLY A 30 0.17 -3.90 -3.05
CA GLY A 30 -0.22 -4.95 -2.13
C GLY A 30 0.47 -6.29 -2.39
N GLU A 31 0.12 -7.30 -1.59
CA GLU A 31 0.63 -8.66 -1.67
C GLU A 31 -0.54 -9.65 -1.60
N PRO A 32 -0.61 -10.64 -2.50
CA PRO A 32 -1.65 -11.66 -2.45
C PRO A 32 -1.45 -12.56 -1.23
N LYS A 33 -2.45 -12.64 -0.36
CA LYS A 33 -2.46 -13.49 0.82
C LYS A 33 -3.86 -14.04 1.06
N ALA A 34 -3.99 -15.37 1.15
CA ALA A 34 -5.25 -16.06 1.42
C ALA A 34 -6.43 -15.60 0.52
N GLY A 35 -6.19 -15.46 -0.78
CA GLY A 35 -7.23 -15.07 -1.75
C GLY A 35 -7.62 -13.58 -1.73
N LYS A 36 -6.93 -12.74 -0.96
CA LYS A 36 -7.12 -11.29 -0.91
C LYS A 36 -5.81 -10.56 -1.22
N ILE A 37 -5.89 -9.30 -1.60
CA ILE A 37 -4.72 -8.42 -1.66
C ILE A 37 -4.60 -7.68 -0.34
N GLN A 38 -3.48 -7.86 0.36
CA GLN A 38 -3.14 -7.10 1.55
C GLN A 38 -2.25 -5.91 1.18
N TYR A 39 -2.53 -4.74 1.73
CA TYR A 39 -1.77 -3.52 1.46
C TYR A 39 -0.99 -3.12 2.70
N SER A 40 0.22 -2.59 2.50
CA SER A 40 0.90 -1.85 3.55
C SER A 40 0.18 -0.53 3.85
N LEU A 41 0.43 0.05 5.03
CA LEU A 41 -0.16 1.32 5.45
C LEU A 41 0.16 2.44 4.45
N SER A 42 1.40 2.51 3.95
CA SER A 42 1.82 3.50 2.95
C SER A 42 1.15 3.29 1.60
N GLU A 43 1.01 2.04 1.13
CA GLU A 43 0.30 1.73 -0.12
C GLU A 43 -1.18 2.12 -0.03
N ALA A 44 -1.84 1.80 1.07
CA ALA A 44 -3.25 2.13 1.26
C ALA A 44 -3.47 3.64 1.32
N LEU A 45 -2.62 4.37 2.06
CA LEU A 45 -2.68 5.83 2.11
C LEU A 45 -2.51 6.43 0.72
N PHE A 46 -1.51 5.99 -0.05
CA PHE A 46 -1.27 6.46 -1.41
C PHE A 46 -2.47 6.23 -2.33
N LEU A 47 -3.08 5.04 -2.29
CA LEU A 47 -4.22 4.73 -3.14
C LEU A 47 -5.47 5.54 -2.76
N VAL A 48 -5.68 5.81 -1.47
CA VAL A 48 -6.73 6.70 -0.99
C VAL A 48 -6.46 8.14 -1.41
N GLU A 49 -5.21 8.61 -1.32
CA GLU A 49 -4.83 9.97 -1.74
C GLU A 49 -5.00 10.21 -3.24
N LYS A 50 -4.70 9.20 -4.06
CA LYS A 50 -4.93 9.25 -5.51
C LYS A 50 -6.38 8.93 -5.91
N GLU A 51 -7.30 8.85 -4.94
CA GLU A 51 -8.73 8.56 -5.12
C GLU A 51 -9.02 7.23 -5.85
N LYS A 52 -8.11 6.26 -5.75
CA LYS A 52 -8.22 4.93 -6.38
C LYS A 52 -8.78 3.86 -5.44
N MET A 53 -8.85 4.16 -4.15
CA MET A 53 -9.28 3.22 -3.11
C MET A 53 -10.13 3.92 -2.07
N ASP A 54 -11.19 3.25 -1.63
CA ASP A 54 -11.96 3.63 -0.45
C ASP A 54 -11.68 2.65 0.68
N LEU A 55 -11.34 3.18 1.84
CA LEU A 55 -11.02 2.39 3.02
C LEU A 55 -12.22 2.35 3.97
N LEU A 56 -12.69 1.14 4.30
CA LEU A 56 -13.80 0.91 5.21
C LEU A 56 -13.32 0.32 6.54
N SER A 57 -13.90 0.79 7.64
CA SER A 57 -13.75 0.17 8.96
C SER A 57 -15.12 -0.05 9.57
N ARG A 58 -15.40 -1.30 9.98
CA ARG A 58 -16.72 -1.71 10.49
C ARG A 58 -17.85 -1.27 9.55
N ASN A 59 -17.66 -1.47 8.24
CA ASN A 59 -18.56 -1.07 7.15
C ASN A 59 -18.83 0.43 6.99
N LYS A 60 -18.05 1.30 7.65
CA LYS A 60 -18.10 2.75 7.44
C LYS A 60 -16.86 3.22 6.69
N GLN A 61 -17.04 4.04 5.67
CA GLN A 61 -15.94 4.67 4.96
C GLN A 61 -15.18 5.59 5.92
N ILE A 62 -13.85 5.51 5.89
CA ILE A 62 -12.98 6.37 6.69
C ILE A 62 -12.63 7.59 5.83
N PRO A 63 -12.96 8.82 6.26
CA PRO A 63 -12.53 10.01 5.55
C PRO A 63 -11.01 10.17 5.63
N LYS A 64 -10.40 10.72 4.56
CA LYS A 64 -8.95 10.88 4.42
C LYS A 64 -8.26 11.50 5.65
N ARG A 65 -8.88 12.52 6.26
CA ARG A 65 -8.36 13.20 7.46
C ARG A 65 -8.28 12.26 8.68
N GLU A 66 -9.25 11.36 8.83
CA GLU A 66 -9.24 10.37 9.91
C GLU A 66 -8.31 9.20 9.61
N LEU A 67 -8.17 8.85 8.33
CA LEU A 67 -7.26 7.79 7.90
C LEU A 67 -5.83 8.07 8.36
N ILE A 68 -5.31 9.27 8.07
CA ILE A 68 -3.95 9.66 8.47
C ILE A 68 -3.76 9.50 9.98
N LYS A 69 -4.70 10.02 10.79
CA LYS A 69 -4.65 9.89 12.26
C LYS A 69 -4.69 8.43 12.70
N LYS A 70 -5.48 7.59 12.02
CA LYS A 70 -5.58 6.16 12.31
C LYS A 70 -4.29 5.43 11.98
N LEU A 71 -3.69 5.69 10.82
CA LEU A 71 -2.42 5.09 10.43
C LEU A 71 -1.27 5.54 11.34
N GLN A 72 -1.26 6.80 11.80
CA GLN A 72 -0.28 7.31 12.77
C GLN A 72 -0.33 6.59 14.11
N ARG A 73 -1.51 6.15 14.55
CA ARG A 73 -1.65 5.35 15.77
C ARG A 73 -1.08 3.94 15.61
N ILE A 74 -1.08 3.41 14.39
CA ILE A 74 -0.54 2.08 14.07
C ILE A 74 0.98 2.17 13.88
N ASP A 75 1.44 3.06 13.00
CA ASP A 75 2.86 3.33 12.77
C ASP A 75 3.14 4.82 13.00
N LYS A 76 3.79 5.14 14.13
CA LYS A 76 4.20 6.51 14.48
C LYS A 76 5.12 7.13 13.44
N LYS A 77 5.87 6.32 12.69
CA LYS A 77 6.79 6.79 11.64
C LYS A 77 6.11 6.98 10.29
N ILE A 78 4.81 6.70 10.16
CA ILE A 78 4.11 6.81 8.87
C ILE A 78 4.21 8.21 8.26
N GLN A 79 4.25 9.27 9.08
CA GLN A 79 4.42 10.64 8.61
C GLN A 79 5.76 10.89 7.89
N ILE A 80 6.78 10.12 8.25
CA ILE A 80 8.12 10.23 7.66
C ILE A 80 8.25 9.25 6.49
N LYS A 81 7.72 8.03 6.65
CA LYS A 81 7.75 6.97 5.64
C LYS A 81 6.91 7.29 4.41
N TYR A 82 5.75 7.93 4.60
CA TYR A 82 4.80 8.16 3.52
C TYR A 82 5.32 9.11 2.44
N PRO A 83 5.89 10.30 2.75
CA PRO A 83 6.45 11.18 1.72
C PRO A 83 7.53 10.50 0.86
N VAL A 84 8.39 9.67 1.49
CA VAL A 84 9.41 8.89 0.77
C VAL A 84 8.76 7.85 -0.14
N PHE A 85 7.76 7.13 0.37
CA PHE A 85 7.00 6.17 -0.42
C PHE A 85 6.28 6.82 -1.61
N GLU A 86 5.65 7.97 -1.40
CA GLU A 86 4.94 8.72 -2.42
C GLU A 86 5.88 9.16 -3.54
N ASP A 87 6.97 9.87 -3.22
CA ASP A 87 7.94 10.35 -4.21
C ASP A 87 8.51 9.21 -5.06
N LEU A 88 8.90 8.09 -4.43
CA LEU A 88 9.40 6.92 -5.15
C LEU A 88 8.35 6.29 -6.05
N ARG A 89 7.09 6.20 -5.59
CA ARG A 89 5.98 5.64 -6.39
C ARG A 89 5.61 6.56 -7.55
N GLU A 90 5.64 7.87 -7.37
CA GLU A 90 5.38 8.85 -8.44
C GLU A 90 6.46 8.81 -9.53
N ARG A 91 7.71 8.59 -9.15
CA ARG A 91 8.82 8.38 -10.10
C ARG A 91 8.72 7.05 -10.87
N GLY A 92 7.80 6.17 -10.49
CA GLY A 92 7.53 4.89 -11.14
C GLY A 92 8.32 3.70 -10.58
N TYR A 93 9.00 3.88 -9.44
CA TYR A 93 9.63 2.76 -8.75
C TYR A 93 8.58 1.86 -8.08
N ILE A 94 8.96 0.60 -7.85
CA ILE A 94 8.13 -0.30 -7.07
C ILE A 94 8.70 -0.36 -5.66
N VAL A 95 7.92 0.13 -4.70
CA VAL A 95 8.31 0.20 -3.30
C VAL A 95 7.53 -0.85 -2.52
N LYS A 96 8.25 -1.68 -1.77
CA LYS A 96 7.69 -2.69 -0.85
C LYS A 96 8.28 -2.53 0.53
N THR A 97 7.63 -3.09 1.54
CA THR A 97 8.17 -3.12 2.91
C THR A 97 9.41 -4.02 2.97
N ALA A 98 10.40 -3.62 3.77
CA ALA A 98 11.66 -4.34 3.94
C ALA A 98 11.90 -4.78 5.39
N LEU A 99 10.82 -5.05 6.15
CA LEU A 99 10.90 -5.42 7.57
C LEU A 99 11.89 -6.57 7.85
N LYS A 100 12.02 -7.52 6.91
CA LYS A 100 12.95 -8.66 7.00
C LYS A 100 14.44 -8.27 6.95
N PHE A 101 14.76 -7.08 6.44
CA PHE A 101 16.12 -6.59 6.22
C PHE A 101 16.51 -5.46 7.18
N GLY A 102 15.67 -5.17 8.19
CA GLY A 102 15.90 -4.07 9.13
C GLY A 102 15.72 -2.68 8.53
N ALA A 103 15.15 -2.59 7.33
CA ALA A 103 14.89 -1.33 6.64
C ALA A 103 13.38 -1.09 6.47
N ASP A 104 13.02 0.17 6.21
CA ASP A 104 11.62 0.55 6.02
C ASP A 104 11.10 0.08 4.65
N PHE A 105 11.92 0.24 3.60
CA PHE A 105 11.53 -0.04 2.22
C PHE A 105 12.58 -0.82 1.46
N ARG A 106 12.11 -1.57 0.47
CA ARG A 106 12.94 -2.14 -0.60
C ARG A 106 12.39 -1.59 -1.91
N VAL A 107 13.29 -1.07 -2.73
CA VAL A 107 12.95 -0.36 -3.96
C VAL A 107 13.43 -1.15 -5.15
N TYR A 108 12.53 -1.38 -6.10
CA TYR A 108 12.82 -2.04 -7.35
C TYR A 108 12.71 -1.04 -8.50
N ASP A 109 13.50 -1.25 -9.56
CA ASP A 109 13.46 -0.44 -10.77
C ASP A 109 12.09 -0.48 -11.46
N LYS A 110 11.87 0.47 -12.38
CA LYS A 110 10.62 0.61 -13.12
C LYS A 110 10.35 -0.66 -13.93
N GLY A 111 9.16 -1.25 -13.75
CA GLY A 111 8.77 -2.49 -14.45
C GLY A 111 9.37 -3.78 -13.88
N ALA A 112 10.26 -3.69 -12.88
CA ALA A 112 10.75 -4.86 -12.16
C ALA A 112 9.60 -5.55 -11.41
N ARG A 113 9.69 -6.86 -11.19
CA ARG A 113 8.70 -7.57 -10.36
C ARG A 113 9.40 -8.13 -9.12
N PRO A 114 8.93 -7.79 -7.90
CA PRO A 114 9.40 -8.45 -6.69
C PRO A 114 9.31 -9.97 -6.84
N GLY A 115 10.41 -10.67 -6.59
CA GLY A 115 10.51 -12.13 -6.75
C GLY A 115 11.11 -12.61 -8.08
N LYS A 116 11.18 -11.76 -9.11
CA LYS A 116 11.92 -12.04 -10.36
C LYS A 116 13.24 -11.27 -10.46
N GLN A 117 13.34 -10.13 -9.80
CA GLN A 117 14.53 -9.28 -9.78
C GLN A 117 14.86 -8.87 -8.33
N HIS A 118 16.14 -8.61 -8.06
CA HIS A 118 16.62 -8.13 -6.77
C HIS A 118 16.20 -6.68 -6.54
N ALA A 119 16.08 -6.28 -5.27
CA ALA A 119 15.88 -4.88 -4.93
C ALA A 119 17.13 -4.09 -5.32
N LYS A 120 16.92 -2.91 -5.92
CA LYS A 120 17.99 -1.98 -6.29
C LYS A 120 18.54 -1.27 -5.04
N TRP A 121 17.65 -0.92 -4.12
CA TRP A 121 17.96 -0.24 -2.87
C TRP A 121 17.18 -0.85 -1.71
N ILE A 122 17.79 -0.79 -0.52
CA ILE A 122 17.24 -1.14 0.80
C ILE A 122 17.44 0.08 1.69
#